data_AF-A0A2U3GU32-F1
#
_entry.id   AF-A0A2U3GU32-F1
#
_cell.length_a   1.000
_cell.length_b   1.000
_cell.length_c   1.000
_cell.angle_alpha   90.00
_cell.angle_beta   90.00
_cell.angle_gamma   90.00
#
_symmetry.space_group_name_H-M   'P 1'
#
loop_
_entity.id
_entity.type
_entity.pdbx_description
1 polymer ?
#
loop_
_entity_poly.entity_id
_entity_poly.type
_entity_poly.pdbx_seq_one_letter_code
_entity_poly.pdbx_strand_id
1 'polypeptide(L)' 'MDEDEYLDRDETGDAPMDGTAQRLALLTSEEAHDLLRLLLTVAQEEGPMSPEANRLAKEIAARIPSEN' A
#
# COMPACT_ATOMS: atom_id res chain seq x y z
N MET A 1 29.03 -37.69 11.42
CA MET A 1 28.94 -37.67 9.95
C MET A 1 27.51 -37.31 9.63
N ASP A 2 27.08 -36.08 9.94
CA ASP A 2 27.52 -34.79 9.40
C ASP A 2 27.10 -34.65 7.95
N GLU A 3 25.91 -34.10 7.74
CA GLU A 3 25.67 -33.06 6.74
C GLU A 3 24.33 -32.41 7.04
N ASP A 4 24.40 -31.33 7.82
CA ASP A 4 23.40 -30.28 7.86
C ASP A 4 23.22 -29.76 6.43
N GLU A 5 22.24 -30.31 5.72
CA GLU A 5 21.83 -29.80 4.42
C GLU A 5 21.05 -28.50 4.68
N TYR A 6 21.81 -27.41 4.61
CA TYR A 6 21.36 -26.04 4.45
C TYR A 6 20.41 -25.95 3.25
N LEU A 7 19.14 -26.32 3.44
CA LEU A 7 18.08 -25.87 2.55
C LEU A 7 17.77 -24.43 2.90
N ASP A 8 18.46 -23.59 2.14
CA ASP A 8 18.14 -22.22 1.80
C ASP A 8 16.74 -21.78 2.26
N ARG A 9 16.78 -20.90 3.26
CA ARG A 9 16.09 -19.60 3.26
C ARG A 9 15.43 -19.26 1.91
N ASP A 10 14.23 -19.76 1.69
CA ASP A 10 13.19 -19.05 0.95
C ASP A 10 12.67 -17.99 1.95
N GLU A 11 13.31 -16.84 2.11
CA GLU A 11 13.26 -15.68 1.21
C GLU A 11 11.90 -15.44 0.55
N THR A 12 10.83 -15.60 1.30
CA THR A 12 9.80 -14.57 1.31
C THR A 12 9.19 -14.50 2.71
N GLY A 13 9.57 -13.46 3.45
CA GLY A 13 8.73 -13.00 4.55
C GLY A 13 7.43 -12.49 3.95
N ASP A 14 6.46 -13.37 3.74
CA ASP A 14 5.07 -13.00 3.56
C ASP A 14 4.58 -12.50 4.93
N ALA A 15 5.06 -11.31 5.29
CA ALA A 15 4.38 -10.51 6.28
C ALA A 15 2.94 -10.38 5.75
N PRO A 16 1.90 -10.69 6.56
CA PRO A 16 0.54 -10.52 6.12
C PRO A 16 0.40 -9.06 5.70
N MET A 17 0.43 -8.84 4.39
CA MET A 17 0.26 -7.53 3.81
C MET A 17 -1.11 -7.08 4.30
N ASP A 18 -1.10 -6.07 5.17
CA ASP A 18 -2.30 -5.37 5.68
C ASP A 18 -3.38 -5.45 4.62
N GLY A 19 -4.59 -5.93 4.93
CA GLY A 19 -5.64 -6.20 3.93
C GLY A 19 -6.01 -5.01 3.03
N THR A 20 -5.51 -3.80 3.35
CA THR A 20 -5.52 -2.63 2.48
C THR A 20 -4.58 -2.75 1.26
N ALA A 21 -3.42 -3.39 1.37
CA ALA A 21 -2.49 -3.66 0.27
C ALA A 21 -3.09 -4.58 -0.78
N GLN A 22 -3.78 -5.65 -0.35
CA GLN A 22 -4.49 -6.55 -1.27
C GLN A 22 -5.69 -5.86 -1.93
N ARG A 23 -6.34 -4.92 -1.24
CA ARG A 23 -7.46 -4.13 -1.81
C ARG A 23 -7.02 -3.17 -2.92
N LEU A 24 -5.82 -2.60 -2.84
CA LEU A 24 -5.30 -1.70 -3.88
C LEU A 24 -4.82 -2.45 -5.13
N ALA A 25 -4.53 -3.75 -5.03
CA ALA A 25 -4.16 -4.56 -6.20
C ALA A 25 -5.27 -4.67 -7.27
N LEU A 26 -6.50 -4.22 -6.96
CA LEU A 26 -7.63 -4.17 -7.88
C LEU A 26 -7.77 -2.81 -8.59
N LEU A 27 -7.17 -1.74 -8.08
CA LEU A 27 -7.30 -0.42 -8.72
C LEU A 27 -6.32 -0.33 -9.88
N THR A 28 -6.83 0.11 -11.03
CA THR A 28 -5.99 0.59 -12.12
C THR A 28 -5.18 1.81 -11.67
N SER A 29 -4.09 2.13 -12.39
CA SER A 29 -3.28 3.32 -12.10
C SER A 29 -4.15 4.59 -12.08
N GLU A 30 -5.06 4.74 -13.04
CA GLU A 30 -5.98 5.89 -13.13
C GLU A 30 -6.90 5.97 -11.90
N GLU A 31 -7.53 4.85 -11.52
CA GLU A 31 -8.41 4.81 -10.35
C GLU A 31 -7.64 5.10 -9.04
N ALA A 32 -6.39 4.67 -8.94
CA ALA A 32 -5.55 4.98 -7.78
C ALA A 32 -5.22 6.48 -7.69
N HIS A 33 -4.96 7.14 -8.82
CA HIS A 33 -4.74 8.59 -8.88
C HIS A 33 -6.01 9.38 -8.53
N ASP A 34 -7.17 8.96 -9.02
CA ASP A 34 -8.44 9.60 -8.72
C ASP A 34 -8.83 9.44 -7.25
N LEU A 35 -8.63 8.24 -6.69
CA LEU A 35 -8.83 8.00 -5.26
C LEU A 35 -7.88 8.83 -4.41
N LEU A 36 -6.61 8.96 -4.83
CA LEU A 36 -5.64 9.81 -4.15
C LEU A 36 -6.10 11.28 -4.12
N ARG A 37 -6.59 11.81 -5.24
CA ARG A 37 -7.14 13.17 -5.32
C ARG A 37 -8.32 13.37 -4.39
N LEU A 38 -9.24 12.41 -4.33
CA LEU A 38 -10.39 12.46 -3.44
C LEU A 38 -9.96 12.49 -1.97
N LEU A 39 -9.04 11.62 -1.57
CA LEU A 39 -8.54 11.56 -0.19
C LEU A 39 -7.80 12.84 0.21
N LEU A 40 -7.02 13.42 -0.69
CA LEU A 40 -6.36 14.71 -0.45
C LEU A 40 -7.36 15.86 -0.32
N THR A 41 -8.49 15.79 -1.02
CA THR A 41 -9.57 16.77 -0.90
C THR A 41 -10.22 16.67 0.49
N VAL A 42 -10.60 15.46 0.89
CA VAL A 42 -11.20 15.20 2.23
C VAL A 42 -10.22 15.53 3.36
N ALA A 43 -8.92 15.31 3.16
CA ALA A 43 -7.89 15.68 4.13
C ALA A 43 -7.78 17.20 4.33
N GLN A 44 -8.14 18.01 3.34
CA GLN A 44 -8.11 19.48 3.41
C GLN A 44 -9.39 20.09 3.99
N GLU A 45 -10.51 19.37 4.03
CA GLU A 45 -11.78 19.87 4.57
C GLU A 45 -11.81 19.96 6.12
N GLU A 46 -10.71 19.63 6.80
CA GLU A 46 -10.54 19.66 8.28
C GLU A 46 -11.67 18.96 9.07
N GLY A 47 -12.29 17.95 8.47
CA GLY A 47 -13.33 17.13 9.06
C GLY A 47 -12.80 16.01 9.95
N PRO A 48 -13.70 15.26 10.63
CA PRO A 48 -13.33 14.15 11.51
C PRO A 48 -12.55 13.03 10.78
N MET A 49 -12.74 12.91 9.46
CA MET A 49 -12.06 11.94 8.61
C MET A 49 -10.73 12.46 8.05
N SER A 50 -10.38 13.74 8.21
CA SER A 50 -9.18 14.31 7.59
C SER A 50 -7.86 13.64 8.02
N PRO A 51 -7.64 13.26 9.30
CA PRO A 51 -6.45 12.53 9.69
C PRO A 51 -6.33 11.16 9.02
N GLU A 52 -7.45 10.44 8.92
CA GLU A 52 -7.51 9.12 8.29
C GLU A 52 -7.34 9.22 6.78
N ALA A 53 -8.01 10.19 6.13
CA ALA A 53 -7.87 10.49 4.71
C ALA A 53 -6.42 10.84 4.35
N ASN A 54 -5.74 11.65 5.15
CA ASN A 54 -4.33 11.99 4.94
C ASN A 54 -3.41 10.77 5.09
N ARG A 55 -3.68 9.90 6.07
CA ARG A 55 -2.93 8.64 6.22
C ARG A 55 -3.10 7.75 4.99
N LEU A 56 -4.34 7.53 4.56
CA LEU A 56 -4.64 6.70 3.39
C LEU A 56 -4.06 7.29 2.09
N ALA A 57 -4.11 8.62 1.91
CA ALA A 57 -3.49 9.29 0.78
C ALA A 57 -1.99 8.98 0.68
N LYS A 58 -1.26 9.00 1.81
CA LYS A 58 0.17 8.65 1.85
C LYS A 58 0.42 7.19 1.52
N GLU A 59 -0.40 6.27 2.05
CA GLU A 59 -0.28 4.84 1.77
C GLU A 59 -0.53 4.53 0.29
N ILE A 60 -1.49 5.22 -0.35
CA ILE A 60 -1.78 5.07 -1.78
C ILE A 60 -0.67 5.70 -2.62
N ALA A 61 -0.25 6.93 -2.33
CA ALA A 61 0.80 7.61 -3.08
C ALA A 61 2.12 6.83 -3.10
N ALA A 62 2.45 6.11 -2.02
CA ALA A 62 3.63 5.24 -1.95
C ALA A 62 3.53 3.98 -2.83
N ARG A 63 2.33 3.60 -3.25
CA ARG A 63 2.04 2.39 -4.03
C ARG A 63 1.73 2.65 -5.50
N ILE A 64 1.40 3.89 -5.86
CA ILE A 64 1.24 4.27 -7.27
C ILE A 64 2.64 4.32 -7.90
N PRO A 65 2.94 3.45 -8.89
CA PRO A 65 4.19 3.56 -9.63
C PRO A 65 4.21 4.93 -10.32
N SER A 66 5.23 5.73 -10.06
CA SER A 66 5.47 6.95 -10.82
C SER A 66 5.72 6.54 -12.27
N GLU A 67 4.92 7.04 -13.22
CA GLU A 67 5.21 6.89 -14.65
C GLU A 67 6.66 7.34 -14.91
N ASN A 68 7.43 6.46 -15.55
CA ASN A 68 8.84 6.64 -15.87
C ASN A 68 8.98 6.72 -17.40
#